data_AF-A0A075WEV6-F1
#
_entry.id   AF-A0A075WEV6-F1
#
_cell.length_a   1.000
_cell.length_b   1.000
_cell.length_c   1.000
_cell.angle_alpha   90.00
_cell.angle_beta   90.00
_cell.angle_gamma   90.00
#
_symmetry.space_group_name_H-M   'P 1'
#
loop_
_entity.id
_entity.type
_entity.pdbx_description
1 polymer ?
#
loop_
_entity_poly.entity_id
_entity_poly.type
_entity_poly.pdbx_seq_one_letter_code
_entity_poly.pdbx_strand_id
1 'polypeptide(L)'
;GIHGAHGEETTGFFQAMHKSKCQLINGTERVRYFERYIYNRQTLVHFDSDVGIYVADRPEGETTAKYWNSQPDIIERKRAAVDRFCQHNYEVSTPYAVQRKVQPEVEIYPVQSGSLPQTDRLVCAVMDFYPPEIEVKWFKNGREETERVVATDVIQNG
;
A
#
# COMPACT_ATOMS: atom_id res chain seq x y z
N GLY A 1 -46.44 -30.23 -0.33
CA GLY A 1 -45.21 -30.15 -1.14
C GLY A 1 -44.48 -28.89 -0.77
N ILE A 2 -43.23 -28.99 -0.33
CA ILE A 2 -42.42 -27.84 0.07
C ILE A 2 -41.90 -27.19 -1.22
N HIS A 3 -42.41 -26.00 -1.55
CA HIS A 3 -41.84 -25.19 -2.61
C HIS A 3 -40.50 -24.64 -2.11
N GLY A 4 -39.40 -25.10 -2.72
CA GLY A 4 -38.10 -24.48 -2.53
C GLY A 4 -38.14 -23.04 -3.04
N ALA A 5 -37.80 -22.10 -2.17
CA ALA A 5 -37.56 -20.73 -2.58
C ALA A 5 -36.34 -20.74 -3.51
N HIS A 6 -36.56 -20.59 -4.81
CA HIS A 6 -35.49 -20.23 -5.73
C HIS A 6 -35.05 -18.82 -5.35
N GLY A 7 -33.93 -18.73 -4.63
CA GLY A 7 -33.20 -17.48 -4.49
C GLY A 7 -32.86 -16.95 -5.88
N GLU A 8 -33.02 -15.65 -6.05
CA GLU A 8 -32.69 -14.92 -7.26
C GLU A 8 -31.26 -15.25 -7.69
N GLU A 9 -31.09 -15.63 -8.96
CA GLU A 9 -29.80 -16.05 -9.51
C GLU A 9 -28.88 -14.82 -9.56
N THR A 10 -28.11 -14.58 -8.50
CA THR A 10 -27.09 -13.54 -8.49
C THR A 10 -26.08 -13.89 -9.57
N THR A 11 -25.76 -12.95 -10.46
CA THR A 11 -24.67 -13.10 -11.42
C THR A 11 -23.38 -13.43 -10.67
N GLY A 12 -22.96 -14.69 -10.76
CA GLY A 12 -21.75 -15.17 -10.09
C GLY A 12 -20.51 -14.61 -10.79
N PHE A 13 -19.50 -14.24 -10.02
CA PHE A 13 -18.19 -13.87 -10.56
C PHE A 13 -17.09 -14.72 -9.91
N PHE A 14 -16.02 -14.92 -10.68
CA PHE A 14 -14.79 -15.51 -10.19
C PHE A 14 -13.66 -14.52 -10.40
N GLN A 15 -12.96 -14.18 -9.32
CA GLN A 15 -11.80 -13.32 -9.35
C GLN A 15 -10.59 -14.07 -8.80
N ALA A 16 -9.59 -14.28 -9.65
CA ALA A 16 -8.27 -14.72 -9.24
C ALA A 16 -7.31 -13.53 -9.29
N MET A 17 -6.55 -13.33 -8.22
CA MET A 17 -5.56 -12.27 -8.09
C MET A 17 -4.27 -12.85 -7.52
N HIS A 18 -3.17 -12.37 -8.07
CA HIS A 18 -1.82 -12.68 -7.62
C HIS A 18 -1.16 -11.41 -7.11
N LYS A 19 -0.56 -11.46 -5.94
CA LYS A 19 0.16 -10.31 -5.35
C LYS A 19 1.55 -10.74 -4.94
N SER A 20 2.57 -10.12 -5.53
CA SER A 20 3.96 -10.18 -5.09
C SER A 20 4.33 -8.88 -4.39
N LYS A 21 4.91 -8.97 -3.19
CA LYS A 21 5.33 -7.83 -2.38
C LYS A 21 6.79 -8.01 -1.98
N CYS A 22 7.57 -6.96 -2.15
CA CYS A 22 8.92 -6.83 -1.60
C CYS A 22 8.86 -5.85 -0.43
N GLN A 23 9.26 -6.30 0.76
CA GLN A 23 9.36 -5.46 1.94
C GLN A 23 10.83 -5.20 2.24
N LEU A 24 11.15 -3.91 2.30
CA LEU A 24 12.47 -3.37 2.61
C LEU A 24 12.44 -2.95 4.08
N ILE A 25 13.15 -3.69 4.94
CA ILE A 25 13.19 -3.49 6.38
C ILE A 25 14.49 -2.75 6.69
N ASN A 26 14.39 -1.62 7.39
CA ASN A 26 15.51 -0.69 7.65
C ASN A 26 16.24 -0.28 6.35
N GLY A 27 15.48 0.11 5.33
CA GLY A 27 16.03 0.28 3.99
C GLY A 27 16.29 -1.09 3.35
N THR A 28 17.50 -1.34 2.86
CA THR A 28 17.85 -2.60 2.20
C THR A 28 18.56 -3.60 3.10
N GLU A 29 18.70 -3.33 4.40
CA GLU A 29 19.39 -4.21 5.36
C GLU A 29 18.79 -5.63 5.36
N ARG A 30 17.46 -5.71 5.35
CA ARG A 30 16.75 -6.98 5.18
C ARG A 30 15.61 -6.83 4.18
N VAL A 31 15.57 -7.77 3.23
CA VAL A 31 14.54 -7.82 2.19
C VAL A 31 13.69 -9.08 2.38
N ARG A 32 12.37 -8.92 2.44
CA ARG A 32 11.41 -10.03 2.53
C ARG A 32 10.52 -10.05 1.30
N TYR A 33 10.48 -11.20 0.64
CA TYR A 33 9.57 -11.46 -0.47
C TYR A 33 8.33 -12.20 0.05
N PHE A 34 7.16 -11.67 -0.30
CA PHE A 34 5.88 -12.25 0.09
C PHE A 34 4.95 -12.33 -1.11
N GLU A 35 4.42 -13.51 -1.36
CA GLU A 35 3.54 -13.78 -2.50
C GLU A 35 2.21 -14.37 -2.01
N ARG A 36 1.09 -13.93 -2.58
CA ARG A 36 -0.24 -14.46 -2.29
C ARG A 36 -1.01 -14.78 -3.54
N TYR A 37 -1.71 -15.90 -3.50
CA TYR A 37 -2.75 -16.28 -4.45
C TYR A 37 -4.11 -16.12 -3.78
N ILE A 38 -4.93 -15.24 -4.36
CA ILE A 38 -6.17 -14.75 -3.77
C ILE A 38 -7.32 -15.07 -4.71
N TYR A 39 -8.33 -15.75 -4.19
CA TYR A 39 -9.54 -16.11 -4.91
C TYR A 39 -10.74 -15.47 -4.23
N ASN A 40 -11.56 -14.70 -4.97
CA ASN A 40 -12.72 -13.98 -4.44
C ASN A 40 -12.43 -13.23 -3.14
N ARG A 41 -11.31 -12.47 -3.13
CA ARG A 41 -10.78 -11.69 -2.00
C ARG A 41 -10.26 -12.52 -0.81
N GLN A 42 -10.23 -13.84 -0.92
CA GLN A 42 -9.73 -14.75 0.10
C GLN A 42 -8.38 -15.32 -0.33
N THR A 43 -7.35 -15.16 0.49
CA THR A 43 -6.06 -15.82 0.23
C THR A 43 -6.23 -17.33 0.37
N LEU A 44 -5.77 -18.09 -0.63
CA LEU A 44 -5.77 -19.56 -0.61
C LEU A 44 -4.43 -20.11 -0.15
N VAL A 45 -3.34 -19.55 -0.70
CA VAL A 45 -1.97 -19.99 -0.44
C VAL A 45 -1.05 -18.77 -0.51
N HIS A 46 -0.03 -18.74 0.34
CA HIS A 46 1.02 -17.74 0.30
C HIS A 46 2.41 -18.36 0.34
N PHE A 47 3.39 -17.64 -0.17
CA PHE A 47 4.81 -17.89 0.05
C PHE A 47 5.40 -16.72 0.82
N ASP A 48 6.19 -17.02 1.83
CA ASP A 48 6.96 -16.07 2.59
C ASP A 48 8.42 -16.48 2.54
N SER A 49 9.31 -15.57 2.12
CA SER A 49 10.74 -15.88 2.04
C SER A 49 11.36 -16.24 3.38
N ASP A 50 10.80 -15.74 4.50
CA ASP A 50 11.26 -16.10 5.84
C ASP A 50 10.92 -17.56 6.20
N VAL A 51 9.87 -18.12 5.58
CA VAL A 51 9.42 -19.52 5.77
C VAL A 51 10.02 -20.44 4.69
N GLY A 52 10.14 -19.94 3.46
CA GLY A 52 10.79 -20.62 2.35
C GLY A 52 9.96 -21.72 1.66
N ILE A 53 8.67 -21.84 1.97
CA ILE A 53 7.73 -22.76 1.30
C ILE A 53 6.34 -22.11 1.15
N TYR A 54 5.48 -22.71 0.32
CA TYR A 54 4.08 -22.33 0.25
C TYR A 54 3.29 -22.88 1.44
N VAL A 55 2.46 -22.04 2.04
CA VAL A 55 1.56 -22.37 3.16
C VAL A 55 0.13 -22.10 2.71
N ALA A 56 -0.75 -23.07 2.91
CA ALA A 56 -2.17 -22.90 2.66
C ALA A 56 -2.81 -22.05 3.77
N ASP A 57 -3.47 -20.97 3.40
CA ASP A 57 -4.25 -20.13 4.33
C ASP A 57 -5.67 -20.68 4.54
N ARG A 58 -6.09 -21.60 3.65
CA ARG A 58 -7.40 -22.24 3.67
C ARG A 58 -7.33 -23.70 3.21
N PRO A 59 -8.30 -24.55 3.60
CA PRO A 59 -8.33 -25.96 3.19
C PRO A 59 -8.25 -26.17 1.68
N GLU A 60 -8.90 -25.30 0.89
CA GLU A 60 -8.90 -25.37 -0.58
C GLU A 60 -7.51 -25.12 -1.19
N GLY A 61 -6.61 -24.46 -0.44
CA GLY A 61 -5.23 -24.20 -0.84
C GLY A 61 -4.26 -25.34 -0.56
N GLU A 62 -4.63 -26.34 0.25
CA GLU A 62 -3.70 -27.39 0.71
C GLU A 62 -3.09 -28.20 -0.44
N THR A 63 -3.93 -28.64 -1.39
CA THR A 63 -3.48 -29.42 -2.55
C THR A 63 -2.50 -28.61 -3.39
N THR A 64 -2.77 -27.32 -3.58
CA THR A 64 -1.90 -26.40 -4.32
C THR A 64 -0.57 -26.21 -3.61
N ALA A 65 -0.59 -25.96 -2.29
CA ALA A 65 0.63 -25.79 -1.50
C ALA A 65 1.50 -27.05 -1.53
N LYS A 66 0.90 -28.24 -1.32
CA LYS A 66 1.61 -29.54 -1.41
C LYS A 66 2.24 -29.74 -2.77
N TYR A 67 1.47 -29.50 -3.85
CA TYR A 67 1.96 -29.64 -5.21
C TYR A 67 3.15 -28.71 -5.50
N TRP A 68 3.04 -27.41 -5.21
CA TRP A 68 4.15 -26.48 -5.46
C TRP A 68 5.37 -26.76 -4.58
N ASN A 69 5.17 -27.16 -3.33
CA ASN A 69 6.27 -27.54 -2.43
C ASN A 69 6.99 -28.82 -2.90
N SER A 70 6.33 -29.70 -3.65
CA SER A 70 6.96 -30.88 -4.24
C SER A 70 7.78 -30.60 -5.51
N GLN A 71 7.76 -29.37 -6.03
CA GLN A 71 8.46 -28.99 -7.26
C GLN A 71 9.72 -28.17 -6.92
N PRO A 72 10.93 -28.76 -7.00
CA PRO A 72 12.18 -28.09 -6.60
C PRO A 72 12.39 -26.75 -7.33
N ASP A 73 12.21 -26.75 -8.64
CA ASP A 73 12.38 -25.56 -9.49
C ASP A 73 11.47 -24.40 -9.05
N ILE A 74 10.26 -24.68 -8.57
CA ILE A 74 9.32 -23.64 -8.13
C ILE A 74 9.82 -23.04 -6.81
N ILE A 75 10.14 -23.88 -5.82
CA ILE A 75 10.52 -23.41 -4.49
C ILE A 75 11.87 -22.70 -4.49
N GLU A 76 12.86 -23.23 -5.20
CA GLU A 76 14.17 -22.58 -5.32
C GLU A 76 14.05 -21.22 -5.99
N ARG A 77 13.25 -21.13 -7.07
CA ARG A 77 12.97 -19.86 -7.75
C ARG A 77 12.30 -18.83 -6.83
N LYS A 78 11.42 -19.27 -5.94
CA LYS A 78 10.70 -18.40 -4.98
C LYS A 78 11.59 -17.96 -3.83
N ARG A 79 12.44 -18.84 -3.31
CA ARG A 79 13.46 -18.49 -2.31
C ARG A 79 14.44 -17.46 -2.87
N ALA A 80 14.87 -17.63 -4.11
CA ALA A 80 15.75 -16.70 -4.80
C ALA A 80 15.06 -15.37 -5.22
N ALA A 81 13.75 -15.21 -4.98
CA ALA A 81 13.02 -13.98 -5.36
C ALA A 81 13.47 -12.75 -4.57
N VAL A 82 14.03 -12.93 -3.38
CA VAL A 82 14.59 -11.83 -2.57
C VAL A 82 15.69 -11.12 -3.36
N ASP A 83 16.68 -11.85 -3.86
CA ASP A 83 17.81 -11.25 -4.58
C ASP A 83 17.43 -10.92 -6.02
N ARG A 84 16.91 -11.93 -6.76
CA ARG A 84 16.72 -11.83 -8.21
C ARG A 84 15.59 -10.86 -8.62
N PHE A 85 14.62 -10.63 -7.73
CA PHE A 85 13.44 -9.82 -8.02
C PHE A 85 13.40 -8.60 -7.11
N CYS A 86 13.39 -8.77 -5.79
CA CYS A 86 13.22 -7.61 -4.91
C CYS A 86 14.42 -6.67 -4.93
N GLN A 87 15.64 -7.16 -4.68
CA GLN A 87 16.84 -6.32 -4.69
C GLN A 87 17.10 -5.75 -6.08
N HIS A 88 17.07 -6.60 -7.12
CA HIS A 88 17.25 -6.16 -8.50
C HIS A 88 16.30 -5.02 -8.90
N ASN A 89 15.00 -5.17 -8.64
CA ASN A 89 14.03 -4.12 -9.01
C ASN A 89 14.16 -2.88 -8.13
N TYR A 90 14.58 -3.02 -6.88
CA TYR A 90 14.87 -1.86 -6.02
C TYR A 90 16.03 -1.04 -6.58
N GLU A 91 17.13 -1.68 -6.97
CA GLU A 91 18.28 -1.00 -7.59
C GLU A 91 17.87 -0.28 -8.87
N VAL A 92 17.15 -0.98 -9.76
CA VAL A 92 16.64 -0.41 -11.02
C VAL A 92 15.72 0.78 -10.75
N SER A 93 14.85 0.70 -9.74
CA SER A 93 13.86 1.75 -9.42
C SER A 93 14.42 2.88 -8.58
N THR A 94 15.60 2.70 -7.98
CA THR A 94 16.19 3.68 -7.05
C THR A 94 16.31 5.08 -7.65
N PRO A 95 16.90 5.28 -8.84
CA PRO A 95 17.18 6.63 -9.35
C PRO A 95 15.93 7.44 -9.71
N TYR A 96 14.80 6.80 -10.04
CA TYR A 96 13.60 7.51 -10.52
C TYR A 96 12.37 7.38 -9.62
N ALA A 97 12.33 6.42 -8.70
CA ALA A 97 11.21 6.23 -7.78
C ALA A 97 11.63 6.44 -6.32
N VAL A 98 12.64 5.71 -5.84
CA VAL A 98 13.01 5.74 -4.41
C VAL A 98 13.65 7.07 -4.02
N GLN A 99 14.57 7.57 -4.84
CA GLN A 99 15.26 8.84 -4.61
C GLN A 99 14.49 10.03 -5.18
N ARG A 100 13.31 9.81 -5.78
CA ARG A 100 12.50 10.87 -6.35
C ARG A 100 12.11 11.84 -5.24
N LYS A 101 12.34 13.13 -5.50
CA LYS A 101 11.87 14.22 -4.66
C LYS A 101 11.28 15.29 -5.54
N VAL A 102 10.10 15.79 -5.16
CA VAL A 102 9.46 16.92 -5.82
C VAL A 102 9.19 17.95 -4.74
N GLN A 103 9.68 19.17 -4.95
CA GLN A 103 9.48 20.26 -4.01
C GLN A 103 7.99 20.64 -3.98
N PRO A 104 7.44 20.96 -2.80
CA PRO A 104 6.07 21.41 -2.71
C PRO A 104 5.87 22.77 -3.37
N GLU A 105 4.71 22.93 -4.00
CA GLU A 105 4.13 24.23 -4.28
C GLU A 105 3.32 24.70 -3.07
N VAL A 106 3.53 25.94 -2.64
CA VAL A 106 2.93 26.47 -1.41
C VAL A 106 2.17 27.75 -1.73
N GLU A 107 0.87 27.74 -1.43
CA GLU A 107 0.00 28.89 -1.56
C GLU A 107 -0.66 29.22 -0.21
N ILE A 108 -0.65 30.50 0.16
CA ILE A 108 -1.30 30.99 1.37
C ILE A 108 -2.39 31.98 0.98
N TYR A 109 -3.62 31.71 1.40
CA TYR A 109 -4.76 32.57 1.09
C TYR A 109 -5.79 32.62 2.23
N PRO A 110 -6.49 33.75 2.39
CA PRO A 110 -7.60 33.86 3.33
C PRO A 110 -8.84 33.13 2.79
N VAL A 111 -9.59 32.50 3.70
CA VAL A 111 -10.86 31.85 3.43
C VAL A 111 -11.91 32.39 4.39
N GLN A 112 -13.01 32.89 3.82
CA GLN A 112 -14.18 33.30 4.59
C GLN A 112 -14.95 32.08 5.09
N SER A 113 -15.02 31.94 6.41
CA SER A 113 -15.87 30.92 7.04
C SER A 113 -17.30 31.45 7.19
N GLY A 114 -18.05 31.49 6.09
CA GLY A 114 -19.49 31.76 6.09
C GLY A 114 -19.93 33.21 6.34
N SER A 115 -21.22 33.38 6.67
CA SER A 115 -21.96 34.65 6.74
C SER A 115 -21.66 35.52 7.98
N LEU A 116 -20.69 35.14 8.82
CA LEU A 116 -20.27 35.92 9.99
C LEU A 116 -18.85 36.50 9.79
N PRO A 117 -18.64 37.80 9.99
CA PRO A 117 -17.38 38.51 9.70
C PRO A 117 -16.23 38.22 10.69
N GLN A 118 -16.28 37.15 11.49
CA GLN A 118 -15.39 36.97 12.65
C GLN A 118 -14.49 35.73 12.63
N THR A 119 -14.44 34.98 11.53
CA THR A 119 -13.50 33.85 11.41
C THR A 119 -12.85 33.85 10.04
N ASP A 120 -12.00 34.85 9.82
CA ASP A 120 -11.02 34.80 8.74
C ASP A 120 -10.06 33.65 9.05
N ARG A 121 -10.10 32.61 8.23
CA ARG A 121 -9.14 31.51 8.29
C ARG A 121 -8.06 31.77 7.26
N LEU A 122 -6.81 31.45 7.60
CA LEU A 122 -5.77 31.31 6.60
C LEU A 122 -5.64 29.84 6.25
N VAL A 123 -5.54 29.57 4.95
CA VAL A 123 -5.21 28.26 4.42
C VAL A 123 -3.80 28.32 3.87
N CYS A 124 -2.99 27.32 4.23
CA CYS A 124 -1.70 27.02 3.60
C CYS A 124 -1.93 25.74 2.80
N ALA A 125 -2.10 25.87 1.49
CA ALA A 125 -2.21 24.74 0.58
C ALA A 125 -0.80 24.32 0.16
N VAL A 126 -0.44 23.07 0.46
CA VAL A 126 0.85 22.48 0.13
C VAL A 126 0.61 21.36 -0.87
N MET A 127 1.04 21.57 -2.11
CA MET A 127 0.64 20.79 -3.28
C MET A 127 1.85 20.18 -4.00
N ASP A 128 1.58 19.17 -4.83
CA ASP A 128 2.50 18.61 -5.82
C ASP A 128 3.89 18.17 -5.33
N PHE A 129 3.97 17.70 -4.08
CA PHE A 129 5.21 17.22 -3.48
C PHE A 129 5.33 15.69 -3.48
N TYR A 130 6.57 15.22 -3.33
CA TYR A 130 6.89 13.82 -3.11
C TYR A 130 8.26 13.71 -2.42
N PRO A 131 8.48 12.79 -1.46
CA PRO A 131 7.55 11.79 -0.94
C PRO A 131 6.47 12.41 -0.01
N PRO A 132 5.47 11.66 0.49
CA PRO A 132 4.35 12.24 1.24
C PRO A 132 4.71 12.73 2.65
N GLU A 133 5.88 12.35 3.17
CA GLU A 133 6.35 12.84 4.48
C GLU A 133 6.68 14.33 4.41
N ILE A 134 5.93 15.13 5.18
CA ILE A 134 6.08 16.59 5.21
C ILE A 134 5.79 17.14 6.61
N GLU A 135 6.40 18.27 6.95
CA GLU A 135 6.11 19.05 8.15
C GLU A 135 5.70 20.48 7.75
N VAL A 136 4.54 20.94 8.23
CA VAL A 136 4.01 22.28 7.98
C VAL A 136 3.79 22.98 9.32
N LYS A 137 4.40 24.14 9.51
CA LYS A 137 4.34 24.94 10.74
C LYS A 137 3.82 26.33 10.47
N TRP A 138 3.01 26.85 11.39
CA TRP A 138 2.54 28.23 11.36
C TRP A 138 3.31 29.09 12.34
N PHE A 139 3.61 30.33 11.94
CA PHE A 139 4.27 31.32 12.79
C PHE A 139 3.51 32.63 12.77
N LYS A 140 3.35 33.24 13.94
CA LYS A 140 2.82 34.59 14.11
C LYS A 140 3.84 35.44 14.84
N ASN A 141 4.32 36.50 14.19
CA ASN A 141 5.34 37.38 14.75
C ASN A 141 6.58 36.63 15.28
N GLY A 142 7.01 35.58 14.56
CA GLY A 142 8.16 34.76 14.91
C GLY A 142 7.93 33.71 16.01
N ARG A 143 6.70 33.58 16.53
CA ARG A 143 6.34 32.51 17.48
C ARG A 143 5.52 31.43 16.78
N GLU A 144 5.87 30.18 17.01
CA GLU A 144 5.12 29.04 16.46
C GLU A 144 3.71 29.01 17.05
N GLU A 145 2.71 28.85 16.18
CA GLU A 145 1.30 28.74 16.54
C GLU A 145 0.88 27.28 16.38
N THR A 146 0.37 26.67 17.45
CA THR A 146 -0.07 25.26 17.46
C THR A 146 -1.52 25.11 17.91
N GLU A 147 -2.00 25.96 18.82
CA GLU A 147 -3.34 25.84 19.43
C GLU A 147 -4.50 26.03 18.44
N ARG A 148 -4.29 26.84 17.40
CA ARG A 148 -5.33 27.22 16.42
C ARG A 148 -5.08 26.64 15.02
N VAL A 149 -4.15 25.71 14.92
CA VAL A 149 -3.78 25.07 13.66
C VAL A 149 -4.54 23.76 13.51
N VAL A 150 -5.11 23.57 12.33
CA VAL A 150 -5.70 22.30 11.91
C VAL A 150 -5.14 21.95 10.54
N ALA A 151 -4.93 20.65 10.31
CA ALA A 151 -4.43 20.12 9.05
C ALA A 151 -5.33 18.97 8.58
N THR A 152 -5.35 18.75 7.27
CA THR A 152 -5.92 17.53 6.70
C THR A 152 -4.87 16.42 6.69
N ASP A 153 -5.30 15.18 6.52
CA ASP A 153 -4.40 14.10 6.14
C ASP A 153 -3.75 14.43 4.77
N VAL A 154 -2.57 13.86 4.52
CA VAL A 154 -1.93 13.95 3.20
C VAL A 154 -2.77 13.18 2.18
N ILE A 155 -3.19 13.86 1.11
CA ILE A 155 -4.05 13.31 0.06
C ILE A 155 -3.18 12.75 -1.07
N GLN A 156 -3.47 11.53 -1.52
CA GLN A 156 -2.81 10.92 -2.68
C GLN A 156 -3.61 11.25 -3.96
N ASN A 157 -2.95 11.89 -4.93
CA ASN A 157 -3.60 12.42 -6.13
C ASN A 157 -3.92 11.37 -7.22
N GLY A 158 -3.48 10.11 -7.05
CA GLY A 158 -3.65 9.04 -8.03
C GLY A 158 -2.46 8.90 -8.96
#